data_AF-A0A976J2Z9-F1
#
_entry.id   AF-A0A976J2Z9-F1
#
_cell.length_a   1.000
_cell.length_b   1.000
_cell.length_c   1.000
_cell.angle_alpha   90.00
_cell.angle_beta   90.00
_cell.angle_gamma   90.00
#
_symmetry.space_group_name_H-M   'P 1'
#
loop_
_entity.id
_entity.type
_entity.pdbx_description
1 polymer ?
#
loop_
_entity_poly.entity_id
_entity_poly.type
_entity_poly.pdbx_seq_one_letter_code
_entity_poly.pdbx_strand_id
1 'polypeptide(L)' 'MENSHISALKAKRDALKAKIRLELSRPMPDAARLTEMKKRKLRLKEALNNA' A
#
# COMPACT_ATOMS: atom_id res chain seq x y z
N MET A 1 6.26 17.47 15.25
CA MET A 1 5.58 16.15 15.25
C MET A 1 5.08 15.72 13.87
N GLU A 2 5.31 16.50 12.80
CA GLU A 2 4.91 16.19 11.41
C GLU A 2 5.53 14.91 10.85
N ASN A 3 6.79 14.64 11.21
CA ASN A 3 7.50 13.42 10.79
C ASN A 3 6.78 12.12 11.20
N SER A 4 6.01 12.13 12.30
CA SER A 4 5.28 10.94 12.76
C SER A 4 4.13 10.57 11.81
N HIS A 5 3.44 11.56 11.25
CA HIS A 5 2.32 11.34 10.34
C HIS A 5 2.81 10.77 8.99
N ILE A 6 3.84 11.39 8.41
CA ILE A 6 4.46 10.92 7.16
C ILE A 6 5.08 9.52 7.35
N SER A 7 5.72 9.26 8.47
CA SER A 7 6.30 7.94 8.77
C SER A 7 5.23 6.86 8.90
N ALA A 8 4.10 7.15 9.54
CA ALA A 8 2.98 6.23 9.64
C ALA A 8 2.35 5.93 8.27
N LEU A 9 2.19 6.94 7.41
CA LEU A 9 1.69 6.76 6.04
C LEU A 9 2.66 5.92 5.18
N LYS A 10 3.97 6.17 5.29
CA LYS A 10 5.01 5.36 4.62
C LYS A 10 4.97 3.91 5.09
N ALA A 11 4.89 3.67 6.41
CA ALA A 11 4.79 2.33 6.97
C ALA A 11 3.55 1.57 6.46
N LYS A 12 2.38 2.20 6.45
CA LYS A 12 1.14 1.62 5.88
C LYS A 12 1.31 1.26 4.41
N ARG A 13 1.90 2.14 3.61
CA ARG A 13 2.16 1.92 2.18
C ARG A 13 3.09 0.73 1.95
N ASP A 14 4.16 0.64 2.73
CA ASP A 14 5.17 -0.40 2.55
C ASP A 14 4.69 -1.77 3.03
N ALA A 15 3.86 -1.81 4.09
CA ALA A 15 3.10 -3.01 4.46
C ALA A 15 2.17 -3.48 3.34
N LEU A 16 1.49 -2.54 2.65
CA LEU A 16 0.62 -2.87 1.52
C LEU A 16 1.39 -3.40 0.31
N LYS A 17 2.58 -2.84 0.03
CA LYS A 17 3.48 -3.37 -1.01
C LYS A 17 3.93 -4.80 -0.69
N ALA A 18 4.24 -5.10 0.57
CA ALA A 18 4.61 -6.45 0.99
C ALA A 18 3.45 -7.45 0.75
N LYS A 19 2.21 -7.07 1.13
CA LYS A 19 1.01 -7.88 0.86
C LYS A 19 0.77 -8.13 -0.62
N ILE A 20 0.95 -7.11 -1.47
CA ILE A 20 0.84 -7.24 -2.92
C ILE A 20 1.87 -8.22 -3.49
N ARG A 21 3.14 -8.12 -3.05
CA ARG A 21 4.20 -9.05 -3.48
C ARG A 21 3.90 -10.48 -3.06
N LEU A 22 3.44 -10.66 -1.82
CA LEU A 22 3.05 -11.97 -1.31
C LEU A 22 1.91 -12.55 -2.15
N GLU A 23 0.86 -11.78 -2.42
CA GLU A 23 -0.26 -12.23 -3.25
C GLU A 23 0.18 -12.60 -4.67
N LEU A 24 1.04 -11.78 -5.29
CA LEU A 24 1.60 -12.06 -6.63
C LEU A 24 2.49 -13.30 -6.69
N SER A 25 3.12 -13.68 -5.58
CA SER A 25 3.94 -14.90 -5.51
C SER A 25 3.10 -16.18 -5.40
N ARG A 26 1.78 -16.07 -5.19
CA ARG A 26 0.89 -17.23 -5.13
C ARG A 26 0.66 -17.76 -6.54
N PRO A 27 0.57 -19.09 -6.72
CA PRO A 27 0.33 -19.71 -8.03
C PRO A 27 -1.02 -19.32 -8.65
N MET A 28 -2.01 -18.94 -7.81
CA MET A 28 -3.29 -18.38 -8.25
C MET A 28 -3.60 -17.12 -7.44
N PRO A 29 -3.16 -15.93 -7.90
CA PRO A 29 -3.38 -14.68 -7.19
C PRO A 29 -4.85 -14.23 -7.31
N ASP A 30 -5.41 -13.69 -6.23
CA ASP A 30 -6.73 -13.06 -6.26
C ASP A 30 -6.63 -11.67 -6.92
N ALA A 31 -7.07 -11.58 -8.18
CA ALA A 31 -7.01 -10.36 -8.97
C ALA A 31 -7.90 -9.22 -8.42
N ALA A 32 -9.04 -9.53 -7.82
CA ALA A 32 -9.95 -8.53 -7.25
C ALA A 32 -9.31 -7.90 -6.01
N ARG A 33 -8.80 -8.74 -5.11
CA ARG A 33 -8.08 -8.34 -3.91
C ARG A 33 -6.79 -7.58 -4.26
N LEU A 34 -6.06 -8.03 -5.29
CA LEU A 34 -4.86 -7.33 -5.76
C LEU A 34 -5.18 -5.93 -6.29
N THR A 35 -6.28 -5.79 -7.04
CA THR A 35 -6.75 -4.50 -7.56
C THR A 35 -7.12 -3.56 -6.42
N GLU A 36 -7.82 -4.05 -5.41
CA GLU A 36 -8.17 -3.27 -4.23
C GLU A 36 -6.93 -2.82 -3.46
N MET A 37 -5.96 -3.72 -3.23
CA MET A 37 -4.70 -3.38 -2.58
C MET A 37 -3.93 -2.32 -3.38
N LYS A 38 -3.88 -2.42 -4.72
CA LYS A 38 -3.24 -1.41 -5.57
C LYS A 38 -3.93 -0.04 -5.47
N LYS A 39 -5.26 0.02 -5.46
CA LYS A 39 -6.04 1.25 -5.25
C LYS A 39 -5.74 1.89 -3.89
N ARG A 40 -5.74 1.08 -2.81
CA ARG A 40 -5.40 1.55 -1.46
C ARG A 40 -3.95 2.08 -1.39
N LYS A 41 -2.99 1.45 -2.07
CA LYS A 41 -1.60 1.94 -2.19
C LYS A 41 -1.54 3.30 -2.90
N LEU A 42 -2.33 3.49 -3.95
CA LEU A 42 -2.38 4.75 -4.70
C LEU A 42 -2.88 5.89 -3.83
N ARG A 43 -3.98 5.70 -3.10
CA ARG A 43 -4.51 6.70 -2.14
C ARG A 43 -3.50 7.10 -1.07
N LEU A 44 -2.73 6.13 -0.54
CA LEU A 44 -1.66 6.41 0.42
C LEU A 44 -0.50 7.21 -0.20
N LYS A 45 -0.21 6.99 -1.50
CA LYS A 45 0.78 7.79 -2.24
C LYS A 45 0.29 9.23 -2.42
N GLU A 46 -0.98 9.41 -2.76
CA GLU A 46 -1.61 10.73 -2.90
C GLU A 46 -1.64 11.48 -1.56
N ALA A 47 -2.02 10.80 -0.48
CA ALA A 47 -1.98 11.38 0.86
C ALA A 47 -0.57 11.81 1.31
N LEU A 48 0.48 11.11 0.87
CA LEU A 48 1.88 11.50 1.11
C LEU A 48 2.34 12.68 0.25
N ASN A 49 1.71 12.89 -0.91
CA ASN A 49 2.01 14.02 -1.79
C ASN A 49 1.23 15.29 -1.40
N ASN A 50 0.07 15.12 -0.77
CA ASN A 50 -0.80 16.21 -0.32
C ASN A 50 -0.56 16.62 1.15
N ALA A 51 0.32 15.91 1.86
CA ALA A 51 0.78 16.24 3.21
C ALA A 51 2.09 17.00 3.15
#